data_AF-A0A7S1ZJG4-F1
#
_entry.id   AF-A0A7S1ZJG4-F1
#
_cell.length_a   1.000
_cell.length_b   1.000
_cell.length_c   1.000
_cell.angle_alpha   90.00
_cell.angle_beta   90.00
_cell.angle_gamma   90.00
#
_symmetry.space_group_name_H-M   'P 1'
#
loop_
_entity.id
_entity.type
_entity.pdbx_description
1 polymer ?
#
loop_
_entity_poly.entity_id
_entity_poly.type
_entity_poly.pdbx_seq_one_letter_code
_entity_poly.pdbx_strand_id
1 'polypeptide(L)'
;GGTAYGKEFRLAEVASREEFRELHPITDHGHYQSYIKRVCEGKDNVMFPDRPRMVGETSGTSGSRKLVPVNPLQRKVFFTEGIGVTFHALTEGVKENTKGRIEWPNLQKSSKLMFPAKYSLSEGGLKIGPNSSSPGDSRTLLQLYTTPEEAFLVQNEEDMLFLHCLYALQDRNLGFIESNFAFGVFNMFVCIDEKWDALISCIRTGSLPADLAI
;
A
#
# COMPACT_ATOMS: atom_id res chain seq x y z
N GLY A 1 -3.97 -24.78 16.33
CA GLY A 1 -4.78 -25.30 15.21
C GLY A 1 -6.28 -25.29 15.44
N GLY A 2 -6.89 -24.16 15.89
CA GLY A 2 -8.35 -24.08 16.08
C GLY A 2 -9.15 -23.78 14.80
N THR A 3 -8.47 -23.36 13.74
CA THR A 3 -9.07 -22.98 12.46
C THR A 3 -9.46 -24.21 11.63
N ALA A 4 -10.31 -24.03 10.62
CA ALA A 4 -10.68 -25.14 9.74
C ALA A 4 -9.45 -25.79 9.08
N TYR A 5 -8.55 -24.97 8.54
CA TYR A 5 -7.27 -25.41 7.98
C TYR A 5 -6.40 -26.10 9.03
N GLY A 6 -6.28 -25.49 10.22
CA GLY A 6 -5.47 -26.04 11.29
C GLY A 6 -5.96 -27.39 11.81
N LYS A 7 -7.28 -27.65 11.76
CA LYS A 7 -7.87 -28.95 12.12
C LYS A 7 -7.62 -29.99 11.04
N GLU A 8 -7.83 -29.64 9.77
CA GLU A 8 -7.62 -30.56 8.63
C GLU A 8 -6.17 -31.08 8.58
N PHE A 9 -5.20 -30.19 8.81
CA PHE A 9 -3.78 -30.55 8.82
C PHE A 9 -3.22 -30.84 10.21
N ARG A 10 -4.07 -31.03 11.24
CA ARG A 10 -3.66 -31.35 12.63
C ARG A 10 -2.52 -30.46 13.17
N LEU A 11 -2.53 -29.18 12.81
CA LEU A 11 -1.46 -28.23 13.15
C LEU A 11 -1.37 -27.92 14.65
N ALA A 12 -2.30 -28.40 15.47
CA ALA A 12 -2.22 -28.30 16.92
C ALA A 12 -1.31 -29.38 17.54
N GLU A 13 -1.05 -30.47 16.83
CA GLU A 13 -0.23 -31.61 17.28
C GLU A 13 1.26 -31.43 16.93
N VAL A 14 1.56 -30.51 16.02
CA VAL A 14 2.93 -30.23 15.56
C VAL A 14 3.74 -29.55 16.66
N ALA A 15 4.81 -30.20 17.12
CA ALA A 15 5.70 -29.70 18.16
C ALA A 15 7.08 -29.26 17.63
N SER A 16 7.44 -29.66 16.40
CA SER A 16 8.73 -29.34 15.79
C SER A 16 8.65 -28.93 14.32
N ARG A 17 9.73 -28.34 13.81
CA ARG A 17 9.86 -27.96 12.39
C ARG A 17 9.84 -29.21 11.49
N GLU A 18 10.47 -30.28 11.95
CA GLU A 18 10.60 -31.55 11.23
C GLU A 18 9.22 -32.20 11.07
N GLU A 19 8.44 -32.31 12.15
CA GLU A 19 7.05 -32.78 12.13
C GLU A 19 6.17 -31.95 11.19
N PHE A 20 6.31 -30.62 11.21
CA PHE A 20 5.55 -29.76 10.28
C PHE A 20 5.84 -30.10 8.82
N ARG A 21 7.12 -30.32 8.48
CA ARG A 21 7.57 -30.64 7.11
C ARG A 21 7.11 -32.01 6.65
N GLU A 22 7.02 -32.98 7.56
CA GLU A 22 6.48 -34.31 7.26
C GLU A 22 4.97 -34.30 7.10
N LEU A 23 4.27 -33.51 7.93
CA LEU A 23 2.81 -33.43 7.95
C LEU A 23 2.23 -32.58 6.82
N HIS A 24 2.88 -31.47 6.48
CA HIS A 24 2.34 -30.47 5.58
C HIS A 24 3.18 -30.34 4.29
N PRO A 25 2.61 -30.60 3.10
CA PRO A 25 3.34 -30.50 1.85
C PRO A 25 3.64 -29.03 1.49
N ILE A 26 4.55 -28.83 0.53
CA ILE A 26 4.68 -27.55 -0.15
C ILE A 26 3.45 -27.41 -1.08
N THR A 27 2.77 -26.27 -0.98
CA THR A 27 1.49 -26.01 -1.66
C THR A 27 1.56 -24.78 -2.54
N ASP A 28 0.63 -24.65 -3.47
CA ASP A 28 0.41 -23.43 -4.24
C ASP A 28 -0.92 -22.74 -3.87
N HIS A 29 -1.30 -21.70 -4.62
CA HIS A 29 -2.56 -20.98 -4.39
C HIS A 29 -3.80 -21.86 -4.56
N GLY A 30 -3.78 -22.83 -5.47
CA GLY A 30 -4.91 -23.71 -5.76
C GLY A 30 -5.29 -24.56 -4.55
N HIS A 31 -4.30 -24.98 -3.76
CA HIS A 31 -4.51 -25.69 -2.48
C HIS A 31 -5.46 -24.93 -1.53
N TYR A 32 -5.41 -23.60 -1.54
CA TYR A 32 -6.17 -22.76 -0.62
C TYR A 32 -7.53 -22.32 -1.17
N GLN A 33 -7.88 -22.66 -2.40
CA GLN A 33 -9.04 -22.09 -3.10
C GLN A 33 -10.37 -22.32 -2.36
N SER A 34 -10.59 -23.51 -1.81
CA SER A 34 -11.80 -23.84 -1.05
C SER A 34 -11.90 -23.03 0.25
N TYR A 35 -10.77 -22.82 0.93
CA TYR A 35 -10.68 -22.02 2.15
C TYR A 35 -10.90 -20.54 1.85
N ILE A 36 -10.31 -20.03 0.78
CA ILE A 36 -10.49 -18.64 0.33
C ILE A 36 -11.96 -18.39 -0.04
N LYS A 37 -12.62 -19.34 -0.73
CA LYS A 37 -14.05 -19.26 -1.03
C LYS A 37 -14.89 -19.11 0.24
N ARG A 38 -14.65 -19.96 1.25
CA ARG A 38 -15.34 -19.90 2.55
C ARG A 38 -15.10 -18.56 3.27
N VAL A 39 -13.87 -18.03 3.20
CA VAL A 39 -13.57 -16.69 3.71
C VAL A 39 -14.39 -15.62 2.98
N CYS A 40 -14.44 -15.68 1.65
CA CYS A 40 -15.20 -14.74 0.84
C CYS A 40 -16.71 -14.82 1.09
N GLU A 41 -17.25 -15.99 1.46
CA GLU A 41 -18.63 -16.21 1.94
C GLU A 41 -18.87 -15.70 3.38
N GLY A 42 -17.85 -15.16 4.03
CA GLY A 42 -17.94 -14.58 5.38
C GLY A 42 -17.78 -15.58 6.52
N LYS A 43 -17.18 -16.75 6.29
CA LYS A 43 -16.83 -17.69 7.36
C LYS A 43 -15.57 -17.23 8.08
N ASP A 44 -15.65 -17.17 9.40
CA ASP A 44 -14.52 -16.83 10.27
C ASP A 44 -13.70 -18.08 10.64
N ASN A 45 -12.49 -17.89 11.17
CA ASN A 45 -11.64 -18.98 11.67
C ASN A 45 -11.34 -20.08 10.63
N VAL A 46 -11.26 -19.72 9.35
CA VAL A 46 -11.04 -20.69 8.27
C VAL A 46 -9.54 -20.99 8.12
N MET A 47 -8.73 -19.98 7.82
CA MET A 47 -7.28 -20.12 7.58
C MET A 47 -6.47 -19.67 8.80
N PHE A 48 -6.80 -18.51 9.35
CA PHE A 48 -6.24 -17.94 10.58
C PHE A 48 -7.37 -17.56 11.55
N PRO A 49 -7.07 -17.29 12.84
CA PRO A 49 -8.07 -16.85 13.81
C PRO A 49 -8.74 -15.55 13.38
N ASP A 50 -10.03 -15.44 13.71
CA ASP A 50 -10.88 -14.28 13.44
C ASP A 50 -11.17 -14.02 11.96
N ARG A 51 -11.93 -12.95 11.73
CA ARG A 51 -12.32 -12.49 10.40
C ARG A 51 -11.18 -11.71 9.73
N PRO A 52 -10.85 -11.98 8.45
CA PRO A 52 -9.89 -11.17 7.71
C PRO A 52 -10.32 -9.71 7.62
N ARG A 53 -9.35 -8.79 7.58
CA ARG A 53 -9.61 -7.36 7.40
C ARG A 53 -10.11 -7.06 5.98
N MET A 54 -9.51 -7.74 5.01
CA MET A 54 -9.81 -7.64 3.58
C MET A 54 -9.27 -8.87 2.85
N VAL A 55 -9.55 -8.96 1.56
CA VAL A 55 -8.93 -9.93 0.66
C VAL A 55 -8.05 -9.16 -0.32
N GLY A 56 -6.74 -9.40 -0.26
CA GLY A 56 -5.78 -8.86 -1.19
C GLY A 56 -5.97 -9.50 -2.56
N GLU A 57 -6.07 -8.68 -3.59
CA GLU A 57 -6.05 -9.12 -4.97
C GLU A 57 -4.64 -8.94 -5.53
N THR A 58 -4.07 -10.01 -6.09
CA THR A 58 -2.79 -9.93 -6.80
C THR A 58 -3.05 -10.01 -8.31
N SER A 59 -2.40 -9.13 -9.05
CA SER A 59 -2.53 -8.94 -10.51
C SER A 59 -1.81 -10.06 -11.30
N GLY A 60 -1.97 -11.32 -10.88
CA GLY A 60 -1.20 -12.46 -11.36
C GLY A 60 -1.01 -12.47 -12.88
N THR A 61 0.22 -12.73 -13.32
CA THR A 61 0.65 -12.81 -14.73
C THR A 61 -0.06 -13.90 -15.55
N SER A 62 -0.88 -14.74 -14.90
CA SER A 62 -1.62 -15.87 -15.49
C SER A 62 -3.06 -15.55 -15.91
N GLY A 63 -3.48 -14.28 -15.91
CA GLY A 63 -4.83 -13.85 -16.32
C GLY A 63 -5.95 -14.14 -15.31
N SER A 64 -5.71 -14.99 -14.31
CA SER A 64 -6.59 -15.23 -13.17
C SER A 64 -6.13 -14.45 -11.93
N ARG A 65 -7.03 -13.62 -11.39
CA ARG A 65 -6.82 -12.86 -10.15
C ARG A 65 -6.68 -13.83 -8.98
N LYS A 66 -5.58 -13.75 -8.24
CA LYS A 66 -5.40 -14.56 -7.02
C LYS A 66 -5.80 -13.74 -5.81
N LEU A 67 -6.71 -14.32 -5.03
CA LEU A 67 -7.24 -13.75 -3.80
C LEU A 67 -6.44 -14.27 -2.60
N VAL A 68 -6.06 -13.37 -1.70
CA VAL A 68 -5.25 -13.67 -0.50
C VAL A 68 -5.89 -13.00 0.72
N PRO A 69 -6.53 -13.76 1.63
CA PRO A 69 -7.08 -13.21 2.86
C PRO A 69 -6.00 -12.51 3.71
N VAL A 70 -6.28 -11.28 4.14
CA VAL A 70 -5.31 -10.46 4.88
C VAL A 70 -5.66 -10.47 6.37
N ASN A 71 -4.74 -10.97 7.18
CA ASN A 71 -4.86 -10.97 8.63
C ASN A 71 -4.83 -9.52 9.17
N PRO A 72 -5.69 -9.14 10.14
CA PRO A 72 -5.67 -7.80 10.74
C PRO A 72 -4.31 -7.36 11.30
N LEU A 73 -3.51 -8.30 11.83
CA LEU A 73 -2.19 -8.04 12.40
C LEU A 73 -1.13 -7.68 11.34
N GLN A 74 -1.36 -8.06 10.07
CA GLN A 74 -0.41 -7.85 8.97
C GLN A 74 -0.02 -6.39 8.82
N ARG A 75 -0.95 -5.45 8.99
CA ARG A 75 -0.66 -4.01 8.86
C ARG A 75 0.32 -3.53 9.92
N LYS A 76 0.15 -3.99 11.17
CA LYS A 76 1.04 -3.66 12.29
C LYS A 76 2.45 -4.17 12.01
N VAL A 77 2.57 -5.47 11.71
CA VAL A 77 3.85 -6.13 11.42
C VAL A 77 4.53 -5.47 10.22
N PHE A 78 3.81 -5.25 9.11
CA PHE A 78 4.35 -4.58 7.93
C PHE A 78 4.94 -3.20 8.25
N PHE A 79 4.26 -2.42 9.10
CA PHE A 79 4.74 -1.10 9.46
C PHE A 79 5.94 -1.16 10.43
N THR A 80 5.84 -1.94 11.52
CA THR A 80 6.87 -1.95 12.58
C THR A 80 8.12 -2.72 12.18
N GLU A 81 7.97 -3.82 11.45
CA GLU A 81 9.06 -4.73 11.08
C GLU A 81 9.50 -4.57 9.62
N GLY A 82 8.73 -3.85 8.80
CA GLY A 82 9.10 -3.49 7.43
C GLY A 82 9.49 -2.02 7.32
N ILE A 83 8.49 -1.13 7.28
CA ILE A 83 8.68 0.30 7.02
C ILE A 83 9.60 0.96 8.06
N GLY A 84 9.43 0.66 9.34
CA GLY A 84 10.28 1.19 10.41
C GLY A 84 11.77 0.82 10.23
N VAL A 85 12.05 -0.40 9.78
CA VAL A 85 13.41 -0.87 9.49
C VAL A 85 14.00 -0.12 8.30
N THR A 86 13.21 0.13 7.25
CA THR A 86 13.65 0.93 6.10
C THR A 86 14.05 2.35 6.51
N PHE A 87 13.22 3.04 7.30
CA PHE A 87 13.56 4.39 7.77
C PHE A 87 14.77 4.42 8.70
N HIS A 88 14.95 3.39 9.53
CA HIS A 88 16.16 3.25 10.33
C HIS A 88 17.40 3.11 9.45
N ALA A 89 17.37 2.22 8.46
CA ALA A 89 18.47 2.02 7.52
C ALA A 89 18.81 3.29 6.72
N LEU A 90 17.79 4.03 6.26
CA LEU A 90 17.99 5.33 5.59
C LEU A 90 18.69 6.34 6.50
N THR A 91 18.28 6.40 7.77
CA THR A 91 18.88 7.31 8.76
C THR A 91 20.35 6.96 9.02
N GLU A 92 20.68 5.68 9.16
CA GLU A 92 22.07 5.24 9.35
C GLU A 92 22.92 5.50 8.11
N GLY A 93 22.39 5.25 6.91
CA GLY A 93 23.11 5.53 5.66
C GLY A 93 23.42 7.01 5.45
N VAL A 94 22.55 7.92 5.89
CA VAL A 94 22.85 9.36 5.87
C VAL A 94 23.95 9.71 6.87
N LYS A 95 23.90 9.17 8.10
CA LYS A 95 24.95 9.40 9.12
C LYS A 95 26.33 8.97 8.64
N GLU A 96 26.44 7.87 7.91
CA GLU A 96 27.72 7.38 7.39
C GLU A 96 28.37 8.43 6.46
N ASN A 97 27.57 9.03 5.58
CA ASN A 97 28.03 10.02 4.61
C ASN A 97 28.31 11.41 5.22
N THR A 98 27.86 11.66 6.45
CA THR A 98 27.95 12.96 7.15
C THR A 98 28.78 12.90 8.44
N LYS A 99 29.67 11.90 8.56
CA LYS A 99 30.55 11.70 9.74
C LYS A 99 29.79 11.62 11.07
N GLY A 100 28.65 10.93 11.07
CA GLY A 100 27.83 10.68 12.25
C GLY A 100 26.78 11.76 12.56
N ARG A 101 26.66 12.81 11.73
CA ARG A 101 25.63 13.84 11.89
C ARG A 101 24.36 13.46 11.15
N ILE A 102 23.19 13.64 11.76
CA ILE A 102 21.95 13.59 10.97
C ILE A 102 21.81 14.93 10.26
N GLU A 103 22.39 15.06 9.07
CA GLU A 103 22.11 16.17 8.14
C GLU A 103 20.94 15.81 7.24
N TRP A 104 19.86 15.36 7.89
CA TRP A 104 18.57 15.13 7.25
C TRP A 104 17.68 16.32 7.59
N PRO A 105 17.05 17.00 6.62
CA PRO A 105 16.22 18.14 6.95
C PRO A 105 14.97 17.64 7.70
N ASN A 106 14.87 18.02 8.97
CA ASN A 106 13.74 17.63 9.81
C ASN A 106 12.48 18.41 9.39
N LEU A 107 11.31 17.80 9.60
CA LEU A 107 9.98 18.40 9.36
C LEU A 107 9.62 18.67 7.88
N GLN A 108 10.35 18.07 6.92
CA GLN A 108 9.94 18.11 5.51
C GLN A 108 8.78 17.15 5.23
N LYS A 109 7.95 17.52 4.25
CA LYS A 109 6.92 16.64 3.71
C LYS A 109 7.47 15.73 2.63
N SER A 110 6.73 14.64 2.39
CA SER A 110 6.97 13.70 1.30
C SER A 110 5.90 13.84 0.21
N SER A 111 6.30 13.87 -1.05
CA SER A 111 5.41 13.68 -2.19
C SER A 111 5.26 12.18 -2.43
N LYS A 112 4.27 11.58 -1.77
CA LYS A 112 3.91 10.18 -1.97
C LYS A 112 2.88 10.04 -3.07
N LEU A 113 3.27 9.42 -4.18
CA LEU A 113 2.39 9.16 -5.31
C LEU A 113 1.42 8.02 -4.94
N MET A 114 0.18 8.37 -4.64
CA MET A 114 -0.89 7.46 -4.24
C MET A 114 -2.07 7.60 -5.19
N PHE A 115 -2.48 6.49 -5.79
CA PHE A 115 -3.58 6.47 -6.73
C PHE A 115 -4.81 5.81 -6.10
N PRO A 116 -6.03 6.29 -6.40
CA PRO A 116 -7.27 5.68 -5.94
C PRO A 116 -7.35 4.20 -6.32
N ALA A 117 -7.54 3.36 -5.31
CA ALA A 117 -7.72 1.92 -5.51
C ALA A 117 -9.19 1.58 -5.75
N LYS A 118 -9.45 0.74 -6.75
CA LYS A 118 -10.78 0.15 -6.96
C LYS A 118 -10.93 -1.08 -6.07
N TYR A 119 -12.05 -1.12 -5.34
CA TYR A 119 -12.41 -2.25 -4.49
C TYR A 119 -13.73 -2.87 -4.97
N SER A 120 -13.84 -4.19 -4.81
CA SER A 120 -15.10 -4.92 -4.88
C SER A 120 -15.45 -5.51 -3.51
N LEU A 121 -16.64 -6.07 -3.36
CA LEU A 121 -17.07 -6.74 -2.14
C LEU A 121 -17.22 -8.24 -2.39
N SER A 122 -16.75 -9.05 -1.44
CA SER A 122 -17.07 -10.47 -1.39
C SER A 122 -18.54 -10.68 -0.98
N GLU A 123 -19.06 -11.90 -1.15
CA GLU A 123 -20.41 -12.27 -0.72
C GLU A 123 -20.64 -12.01 0.78
N GLY A 124 -19.65 -12.32 1.60
CA GLY A 124 -19.63 -12.03 3.03
C GLY A 124 -19.35 -10.56 3.38
N GLY A 125 -19.20 -9.66 2.41
CA GLY A 125 -18.99 -8.22 2.62
C GLY A 125 -17.54 -7.80 2.91
N LEU A 126 -16.53 -8.63 2.59
CA LEU A 126 -15.12 -8.23 2.70
C LEU A 126 -14.70 -7.38 1.50
N LYS A 127 -13.93 -6.31 1.74
CA LYS A 127 -13.29 -5.56 0.64
C LYS A 127 -12.28 -6.45 -0.08
N ILE A 128 -12.34 -6.48 -1.41
CA ILE A 128 -11.40 -7.15 -2.31
C ILE A 128 -10.70 -6.10 -3.14
N GLY A 129 -9.37 -6.07 -3.11
CA GLY A 129 -8.58 -5.11 -3.90
C GLY A 129 -7.12 -5.07 -3.46
N PRO A 130 -6.34 -4.07 -3.89
CA PRO A 130 -4.93 -3.96 -3.53
C PRO A 130 -4.77 -3.72 -2.02
N ASN A 131 -3.76 -4.37 -1.42
CA ASN A 131 -3.41 -4.21 0.00
C ASN A 131 -2.44 -3.04 0.26
N SER A 132 -2.21 -2.19 -0.75
CA SER A 132 -1.40 -0.98 -0.62
C SER A 132 -2.07 0.05 0.30
N SER A 133 -1.26 0.90 0.93
CA SER A 133 -1.77 2.01 1.73
C SER A 133 -2.56 2.97 0.86
N SER A 134 -3.72 3.38 1.37
CA SER A 134 -4.59 4.37 0.74
C SER A 134 -4.64 5.64 1.60
N PRO A 135 -4.94 6.80 1.00
CA PRO A 135 -5.07 8.08 1.71
C PRO A 135 -5.98 7.99 2.96
N GLY A 136 -7.12 7.30 2.84
CA GLY A 136 -8.08 7.12 3.93
C GLY A 136 -7.64 6.16 5.06
N ASP A 137 -6.45 5.55 4.98
CA ASP A 137 -5.99 4.61 6.02
C ASP A 137 -5.55 5.30 7.31
N SER A 138 -5.07 6.55 7.24
CA SER A 138 -4.64 7.32 8.42
C SER A 138 -4.57 8.81 8.14
N ARG A 139 -5.47 9.57 8.75
CA ARG A 139 -5.43 11.05 8.71
C ARG A 139 -4.16 11.64 9.33
N THR A 140 -3.59 10.98 10.33
CA THR A 140 -2.35 11.43 10.96
C THR A 140 -1.16 11.30 10.00
N LEU A 141 -1.08 10.20 9.24
CA LEU A 141 0.00 10.01 8.27
C LEU A 141 -0.16 10.91 7.05
N LEU A 142 -1.40 11.24 6.64
CA LEU A 142 -1.65 12.19 5.54
C LEU A 142 -0.98 13.56 5.77
N GLN A 143 -0.82 13.99 7.02
CA GLN A 143 -0.16 15.27 7.34
C GLN A 143 1.33 15.28 6.96
N LEU A 144 1.96 14.11 6.80
CA LEU A 144 3.35 13.97 6.34
C LEU A 144 3.49 14.20 4.83
N TYR A 145 2.38 14.21 4.09
CA TYR A 145 2.38 14.31 2.65
C TYR A 145 2.03 15.73 2.15
N THR A 146 2.51 16.06 0.95
CA THR A 146 2.21 17.34 0.29
C THR A 146 0.78 17.39 -0.22
N THR A 147 0.28 16.29 -0.78
CA THR A 147 -1.05 16.19 -1.37
C THR A 147 -2.14 16.07 -0.29
N PRO A 148 -3.16 16.96 -0.28
CA PRO A 148 -4.19 16.99 0.74
C PRO A 148 -5.24 15.88 0.57
N GLU A 149 -6.05 15.61 1.60
CA GLU A 149 -7.09 14.55 1.61
C GLU A 149 -8.10 14.75 0.46
N GLU A 150 -8.47 16.00 0.20
CA GLU A 150 -9.46 16.40 -0.81
C GLU A 150 -9.03 16.06 -2.24
N ALA A 151 -7.72 16.06 -2.53
CA ALA A 151 -7.21 15.72 -3.85
C ALA A 151 -7.55 14.27 -4.24
N PHE A 152 -7.67 13.38 -3.26
CA PHE A 152 -7.98 11.96 -3.50
C PHE A 152 -9.46 11.67 -3.81
N LEU A 153 -10.30 12.71 -3.88
CA LEU A 153 -11.62 12.61 -4.48
C LEU A 153 -11.52 12.38 -6.00
N VAL A 154 -10.47 12.92 -6.63
CA VAL A 154 -10.16 12.67 -8.05
C VAL A 154 -9.86 11.20 -8.27
N GLN A 155 -10.65 10.55 -9.13
CA GLN A 155 -10.53 9.12 -9.43
C GLN A 155 -9.66 8.83 -10.66
N ASN A 156 -9.42 9.83 -11.51
CA ASN A 156 -8.58 9.71 -12.70
C ASN A 156 -7.10 9.74 -12.28
N GLU A 157 -6.32 8.73 -12.67
CA GLU A 157 -4.89 8.63 -12.32
C GLU A 157 -4.04 9.74 -12.95
N GLU A 158 -4.38 10.21 -14.15
CA GLU A 158 -3.66 11.30 -14.83
C GLU A 158 -3.87 12.64 -14.10
N ASP A 159 -5.12 12.94 -13.76
CA ASP A 159 -5.47 14.15 -13.00
C ASP A 159 -4.89 14.11 -11.57
N MET A 160 -4.92 12.93 -10.95
CA MET A 160 -4.31 12.72 -9.63
C MET A 160 -2.79 12.91 -9.69
N LEU A 161 -2.13 12.44 -10.74
CA LEU A 161 -0.69 12.67 -10.95
C LEU A 161 -0.40 14.15 -11.13
N PHE A 162 -1.22 14.87 -11.91
CA PHE A 162 -1.09 16.32 -12.04
C PHE A 162 -1.20 17.03 -10.68
N LEU A 163 -2.16 16.64 -9.83
CA LEU A 163 -2.30 17.19 -8.48
C LEU A 163 -1.10 16.88 -7.60
N HIS A 164 -0.56 15.65 -7.64
CA HIS A 164 0.68 15.31 -6.95
C HIS A 164 1.84 16.22 -7.39
N CYS A 165 2.01 16.44 -8.69
CA CYS A 165 3.01 17.36 -9.23
C CYS A 165 2.80 18.79 -8.72
N LEU A 166 1.57 19.29 -8.78
CA LEU A 166 1.22 20.65 -8.34
C LEU A 166 1.57 20.87 -6.86
N TYR A 167 1.10 20.00 -5.97
CA TYR A 167 1.35 20.16 -4.53
C TYR A 167 2.82 19.90 -4.16
N ALA A 168 3.51 19.03 -4.88
CA ALA A 168 4.95 18.84 -4.70
C ALA A 168 5.75 20.11 -5.09
N LEU A 169 5.42 20.74 -6.22
CA LEU A 169 6.08 21.97 -6.69
C LEU A 169 5.80 23.19 -5.81
N GLN A 170 4.67 23.22 -5.11
CA GLN A 170 4.33 24.27 -4.15
C GLN A 170 5.16 24.20 -2.86
N ASP A 171 5.65 23.02 -2.47
CA ASP A 171 6.45 22.86 -1.27
C ASP A 171 7.94 23.11 -1.55
N ARG A 172 8.41 24.33 -1.22
CA ARG A 172 9.82 24.72 -1.35
C ARG A 172 10.76 23.89 -0.46
N ASN A 173 10.23 23.20 0.54
CA ASN A 173 10.97 22.38 1.48
C ASN A 173 10.67 20.88 1.30
N LEU A 174 10.21 20.46 0.12
CA LEU A 174 9.96 19.05 -0.19
C LEU A 174 11.21 18.19 0.11
N GLY A 175 11.03 17.15 0.93
CA GLY A 175 12.14 16.27 1.33
C GLY A 175 12.23 14.98 0.52
N PHE A 176 11.08 14.38 0.22
CA PHE A 176 11.00 13.08 -0.44
C PHE A 176 10.07 13.12 -1.63
N ILE A 177 10.45 12.36 -2.67
CA ILE A 177 9.53 11.89 -3.69
C ILE A 177 9.50 10.38 -3.53
N GLU A 178 8.34 9.82 -3.23
CA GLU A 178 8.20 8.40 -2.95
C GLU A 178 7.06 7.78 -3.79
N SER A 179 7.29 6.57 -4.26
CA SER A 179 6.33 5.76 -5.00
C SER A 179 6.65 4.28 -4.75
N ASN A 180 5.63 3.42 -4.78
CA ASN A 180 5.85 1.97 -4.65
C ASN A 180 6.67 1.40 -5.82
N PHE A 181 6.62 2.06 -6.98
CA PHE A 181 7.34 1.66 -8.19
C PHE A 181 8.05 2.86 -8.81
N ALA A 182 9.27 2.64 -9.33
CA ALA A 182 10.05 3.68 -10.02
C ALA A 182 9.30 4.32 -11.20
N PHE A 183 8.41 3.56 -11.84
CA PHE A 183 7.54 4.05 -12.92
C PHE A 183 6.70 5.27 -12.50
N GLY A 184 6.22 5.33 -11.26
CA GLY A 184 5.47 6.50 -10.77
C GLY A 184 6.33 7.76 -10.72
N VAL A 185 7.57 7.64 -10.23
CA VAL A 185 8.52 8.76 -10.19
C VAL A 185 8.90 9.22 -11.59
N PHE A 186 9.13 8.27 -12.50
CA PHE A 186 9.37 8.57 -13.91
C PHE A 186 8.21 9.37 -14.53
N ASN A 187 6.96 8.90 -14.35
CA ASN A 187 5.80 9.59 -14.89
C ASN A 187 5.55 10.95 -14.24
N MET A 188 5.91 11.14 -12.97
CA MET A 188 5.87 12.46 -12.34
C MET A 188 6.76 13.46 -13.12
N PHE A 189 7.98 13.07 -13.49
CA PHE A 189 8.87 13.93 -14.27
C PHE A 189 8.36 14.15 -15.70
N VAL A 190 7.81 13.12 -16.35
CA VAL A 190 7.15 13.27 -17.66
C VAL A 190 5.97 14.25 -17.58
N CYS A 191 5.10 14.09 -16.58
CA CYS A 191 3.97 14.98 -16.36
C CYS A 191 4.41 16.44 -16.12
N ILE A 192 5.51 16.64 -15.38
CA ILE A 192 6.07 17.97 -15.17
C ILE A 192 6.56 18.54 -16.49
N ASP A 193 7.33 17.77 -17.28
CA ASP A 193 7.88 18.23 -18.56
C ASP A 193 6.78 18.56 -19.59
N GLU A 194 5.72 17.75 -19.66
CA GLU A 194 4.62 17.95 -20.61
C GLU A 194 3.64 19.05 -20.18
N LYS A 195 3.42 19.23 -18.87
CA LYS A 195 2.37 20.11 -18.32
C LYS A 195 2.93 21.29 -17.50
N TRP A 196 4.21 21.64 -17.64
CA TRP A 196 4.86 22.68 -16.83
C TRP A 196 4.14 24.04 -16.92
N ASP A 197 3.71 24.47 -18.11
CA ASP A 197 3.00 25.73 -18.32
C ASP A 197 1.71 25.80 -17.48
N ALA A 198 0.93 24.72 -17.48
CA ALA A 198 -0.29 24.61 -16.72
C ALA A 198 -0.01 24.58 -15.21
N LEU A 199 0.99 23.81 -14.77
CA LEU A 199 1.41 23.72 -13.36
C LEU A 199 1.84 25.10 -12.83
N ILE A 200 2.68 25.83 -13.57
CA ILE A 200 3.13 27.18 -13.20
C ILE A 200 1.97 28.17 -13.20
N SER A 201 1.04 28.07 -14.17
CA SER A 201 -0.16 28.90 -14.19
C SER A 201 -1.02 28.68 -12.94
N CYS A 202 -1.22 27.43 -12.54
CA CYS A 202 -1.95 27.08 -11.31
C CYS A 202 -1.28 27.66 -10.06
N ILE A 203 0.04 27.51 -9.94
CA ILE A 203 0.81 28.07 -8.81
C ILE A 203 0.69 29.60 -8.77
N ARG A 204 0.79 30.26 -9.92
CA ARG A 204 0.77 31.73 -10.02
C ARG A 204 -0.61 32.32 -9.73
N THR A 205 -1.68 31.64 -10.17
CA THR A 205 -3.06 32.16 -10.09
C THR A 205 -3.84 31.61 -8.90
N GLY A 206 -3.39 30.52 -8.29
CA GLY A 206 -4.12 29.81 -7.25
C GLY A 206 -5.38 29.10 -7.75
N SER A 207 -5.53 28.92 -9.07
CA SER A 207 -6.71 28.31 -9.71
C SER A 207 -6.34 27.01 -10.40
N LEU A 208 -7.21 25.99 -10.27
CA LEU A 208 -7.06 24.72 -10.99
C LEU A 208 -7.58 24.82 -12.43
N PRO A 209 -7.12 23.97 -13.36
CA PRO A 209 -7.67 23.88 -14.70
C PRO A 209 -9.16 23.50 -14.65
N ALA A 210 -9.98 24.11 -15.51
CA ALA A 210 -11.43 23.88 -15.51
C ALA A 210 -11.83 22.48 -16.02
N ASP A 211 -10.92 21.81 -16.73
CA ASP A 211 -11.04 20.48 -17.30
C ASP A 211 -10.55 19.36 -16.37
N LEU A 212 -9.98 19.70 -15.21
CA LEU A 212 -9.60 18.70 -14.21
C LEU A 212 -10.88 18.03 -13.67
N ALA A 213 -10.98 16.70 -13.80
CA ALA A 213 -12.15 15.95 -13.34
C ALA A 213 -12.13 15.78 -11.82
N ILE A 214 -12.59 16.81 -11.10
CA ILE A 214 -12.77 16.84 -9.64
C ILE A 214 -14.13 16.27 -9.24
#